data_AF-V6HI22-F1
#
_entry.id   AF-V6HI22-F1
#
_cell.length_a   1.000
_cell.length_b   1.000
_cell.length_c   1.000
_cell.angle_alpha   90.00
_cell.angle_beta   90.00
_cell.angle_gamma   90.00
#
_symmetry.space_group_name_H-M   'P 1'
#
loop_
_entity.id
_entity.type
_entity.pdbx_description
1 polymer ?
#
loop_
_entity_poly.entity_id
_entity_poly.type
_entity_poly.pdbx_seq_one_letter_code
_entity_poly.pdbx_strand_id
1 'polypeptide(L)' 'MDGKLKALNKNISVKEVIRLINTGHRENGKNGDGVWFSLFSDGFEYGLGLAFNEKQRKWVIRSLFKDKPER' A
#
# COMPACT_ATOMS: atom_id res chain seq x y z
N MET A 1 -16.40 3.45 4.05
CA MET A 1 -14.94 3.36 3.80
C MET A 1 -14.12 3.23 5.09
N ASP A 2 -14.72 3.41 6.27
CA ASP A 2 -13.96 3.54 7.54
C ASP A 2 -13.51 2.23 8.20
N GLY A 3 -14.15 1.10 7.88
CA GLY A 3 -13.79 -0.21 8.44
C GLY A 3 -12.43 -0.72 7.97
N LYS A 4 -12.07 -0.47 6.70
CA LYS A 4 -10.79 -0.94 6.13
C LYS A 4 -9.61 -0.13 6.67
N LEU A 5 -9.73 1.20 6.81
CA LEU A 5 -8.70 2.06 7.41
C LEU A 5 -8.43 1.72 8.88
N LYS A 6 -9.45 1.35 9.67
CA LYS A 6 -9.28 0.94 11.07
C LYS A 6 -8.54 -0.38 11.25
N ALA A 7 -8.63 -1.30 10.29
CA ALA A 7 -7.84 -2.54 10.30
C ALA A 7 -6.35 -2.29 10.02
N LEU A 8 -6.01 -1.25 9.25
CA LEU A 8 -4.63 -0.89 8.89
C LEU A 8 -3.74 -0.63 10.11
N ASN A 9 -4.27 0.06 11.13
CA ASN A 9 -3.48 0.50 12.29
C ASN A 9 -3.12 -0.61 13.27
N LYS A 10 -3.73 -1.81 13.19
CA LYS A 10 -3.50 -2.86 14.20
C LYS A 10 -2.37 -3.82 13.84
N ASN A 11 -2.03 -3.99 12.56
CA ASN A 11 -1.17 -5.10 12.12
C ASN A 11 0.03 -4.71 11.23
N ILE A 12 0.17 -3.43 10.86
CA ILE A 12 1.28 -2.94 10.04
C ILE A 12 1.86 -1.69 10.69
N SER A 13 3.15 -1.73 11.01
CA SER A 13 3.87 -0.61 11.62
C SER A 13 4.30 0.42 10.57
N VAL A 14 4.51 1.67 11.02
CA VAL A 14 5.07 2.73 10.16
C VAL A 14 6.43 2.33 9.57
N LYS A 15 7.25 1.60 10.33
CA LYS A 15 8.55 1.09 9.84
C LYS A 15 8.39 0.12 8.67
N GLU A 16 7.41 -0.77 8.73
CA GLU A 16 7.10 -1.69 7.63
C GLU A 16 6.62 -0.93 6.39
N VAL A 17 5.79 0.11 6.55
CA VAL A 17 5.36 0.96 5.44
C VAL A 17 6.54 1.70 4.80
N ILE A 18 7.44 2.28 5.60
CA ILE A 18 8.64 2.94 5.10
C ILE A 18 9.54 1.95 4.35
N ARG A 19 9.72 0.74 4.89
CA ARG A 19 10.48 -0.32 4.24
C ARG A 19 9.87 -0.68 2.88
N LEU A 20 8.56 -0.90 2.82
CA LEU A 20 7.84 -1.19 1.58
C LEU A 20 8.06 -0.10 0.52
N ILE A 21 8.02 1.18 0.89
CA ILE A 21 8.25 2.29 -0.05
C ILE A 21 9.70 2.31 -0.55
N ASN A 22 10.66 2.07 0.34
CA ASN A 22 12.08 2.19 0.02
C ASN A 22 12.64 0.98 -0.75
N THR A 23 12.13 -0.22 -0.47
CA THR A 23 12.70 -1.48 -0.98
C THR A 23 11.72 -2.30 -1.82
N GLY A 24 10.44 -1.95 -1.83
CA GLY A 24 9.43 -2.66 -2.60
C GLY A 24 9.54 -2.41 -4.10
N HIS A 25 9.01 -3.34 -4.87
CA HIS A 25 8.79 -3.15 -6.29
C HIS A 25 7.76 -2.05 -6.50
N ARG A 26 8.09 -1.08 -7.35
CA ARG A 26 7.20 0.04 -7.69
C ARG A 26 6.62 -0.15 -9.07
N GLU A 27 5.30 -0.07 -9.16
CA GLU A 27 4.57 0.00 -10.42
C GLU A 27 3.81 1.32 -10.51
N ASN A 28 3.86 1.96 -11.68
CA ASN A 28 3.03 3.12 -11.95
C ASN A 28 1.74 2.65 -12.64
N GLY A 29 0.61 3.24 -12.26
CA GLY A 29 -0.64 3.06 -12.99
C GLY A 29 -0.48 3.48 -14.45
N LYS A 30 -1.15 2.78 -15.37
CA LYS A 30 -1.00 2.97 -16.82
C LYS A 30 -1.21 4.42 -17.27
N ASN A 31 -2.03 5.18 -16.55
CA ASN A 31 -2.36 6.56 -16.86
C ASN A 31 -1.79 7.57 -15.84
N GLY A 32 -0.85 7.16 -14.99
CA GLY A 32 -0.31 8.00 -13.90
C GLY A 32 -1.33 8.31 -12.78
N ASP A 33 -2.46 7.62 -12.78
CA ASP A 33 -3.55 7.75 -11.80
C ASP A 33 -3.22 7.13 -10.44
N GLY A 34 -2.14 6.36 -10.36
CA GLY A 34 -1.71 5.70 -9.14
C GLY A 34 -0.28 5.21 -9.14
N VAL A 35 0.18 4.84 -7.96
CA VAL A 35 1.45 4.13 -7.73
C VAL A 35 1.17 2.96 -6.81
N TRP A 36 1.70 1.80 -7.18
CA TRP A 36 1.66 0.59 -6.39
C TRP A 36 3.06 0.24 -5.88
N PHE A 37 3.16 -0.15 -4.62
CA PHE A 37 4.35 -0.75 -4.04
C PHE A 37 3.99 -2.15 -3.55
N SER A 38 4.82 -3.14 -3.87
CA SER A 38 4.72 -4.49 -3.32
C SER A 38 6.06 -4.97 -2.77
N LEU A 39 6.04 -5.77 -1.71
CA LEU A 39 7.22 -6.38 -1.12
C LEU A 39 6.86 -7.74 -0.53
N PHE A 40 7.60 -8.78 -0.88
CA PHE A 40 7.55 -10.05 -0.15
C PHE A 40 8.67 -10.09 0.89
N SER A 41 8.31 -10.22 2.16
CA SER A 41 9.27 -10.29 3.27
C SER A 41 8.69 -11.06 4.44
N ASP A 42 9.55 -11.76 5.19
CA ASP A 42 9.19 -12.40 6.46
C ASP A 42 7.99 -13.37 6.35
N GLY A 43 7.78 -13.95 5.16
CA GLY A 43 6.67 -14.85 4.86
C GLY A 43 5.32 -14.15 4.62
N PHE A 44 5.32 -12.84 4.34
CA PHE A 44 4.14 -12.04 4.03
C PHE A 44 4.32 -11.28 2.72
N GLU A 45 3.22 -11.07 2.01
CA GLU A 45 3.11 -10.08 0.95
C GLU A 45 2.60 -8.77 1.53
N TYR A 46 3.34 -7.69 1.26
CA TYR A 46 2.99 -6.33 1.61
C TYR A 46 2.57 -5.59 0.35
N GLY A 47 1.48 -4.82 0.42
CA GLY A 47 1.01 -3.99 -0.68
C GLY A 47 0.59 -2.60 -0.22
N LEU A 48 0.98 -1.57 -0.95
CA LEU A 48 0.56 -0.18 -0.76
C LEU A 48 0.14 0.42 -2.11
N GLY A 49 -1.13 0.77 -2.22
CA GLY A 49 -1.67 1.48 -3.38
C GLY A 49 -1.94 2.94 -3.04
N LEU A 50 -1.33 3.84 -3.80
CA LEU A 50 -1.60 5.28 -3.78
C LEU A 50 -2.36 5.66 -5.05
N ALA A 51 -3.39 6.48 -4.92
CA ALA A 51 -4.11 7.06 -6.05
C ALA A 51 -4.11 8.58 -5.94
N PHE A 52 -3.97 9.28 -7.06
CA PHE A 52 -4.11 10.74 -7.07
C PHE A 52 -5.59 11.11 -7.20
N ASN A 53 -6.15 11.75 -6.18
CA ASN A 53 -7.50 12.29 -6.24
C ASN A 53 -7.46 13.68 -6.87
N GLU A 54 -7.84 13.78 -8.14
CA GLU A 54 -7.81 15.05 -8.89
C GLU A 54 -8.70 16.14 -8.26
N LYS A 55 -9.89 15.78 -7.78
CA LYS A 55 -10.83 16.72 -7.17
C LYS A 55 -10.27 17.38 -5.93
N GLN A 56 -9.54 16.61 -5.12
CA GLN A 56 -8.93 17.07 -3.87
C GLN A 56 -7.46 17.49 -4.05
N ARG A 57 -6.92 17.35 -5.27
CA ARG A 57 -5.51 17.59 -5.63
C ARG A 57 -4.52 16.97 -4.66
N LYS A 58 -4.78 15.73 -4.21
CA LYS A 58 -3.93 15.04 -3.24
C LYS A 58 -3.84 13.54 -3.50
N TRP A 59 -2.73 12.96 -3.08
CA TRP A 59 -2.57 11.51 -3.00
C TRP A 59 -3.39 10.94 -1.85
N VAL A 60 -4.04 9.81 -2.09
CA VAL A 60 -4.81 9.06 -1.08
C VAL A 60 -4.36 7.61 -1.07
N ILE A 61 -4.38 7.01 0.11
CA ILE A 61 -4.16 5.56 0.25
C ILE A 61 -5.42 4.86 -0.27
N ARG A 62 -5.26 4.10 -1.36
CA ARG A 62 -6.29 3.26 -1.95
C ARG A 62 -6.33 1.88 -1.29
N SER A 63 -5.17 1.37 -0.90
CA SER A 63 -5.01 0.08 -0.23
C SER A 63 -3.71 0.04 0.55
N LEU A 64 -3.72 -0.71 1.64
CA LEU A 64 -2.54 -1.09 2.40
C LEU A 64 -2.84 -2.46 3.02
N PHE A 65 -1.99 -3.45 2.78
CA PHE A 65 -2.18 -4.80 3.31
C PHE A 65 -0.87 -5.50 3.65
N LYS A 66 -1.00 -6.54 4.47
CA LYS A 66 0.03 -7.50 4.87
C LYS A 66 -0.66 -8.85 4.96
N ASP A 67 -0.55 -9.63 3.91
CA ASP A 67 -1.25 -10.90 3.77
C ASP A 67 -0.24 -12.05 3.81
N LYS A 68 -0.67 -13.20 4.35
CA LYS A 68 0.11 -14.42 4.16
C LYS A 68 -0.05 -14.83 2.69
N PRO A 69 1.03 -15.24 1.99
CA PRO A 69 0.90 -15.74 0.64
C PRO A 69 -0.13 -16.88 0.62
N GLU A 70 -1.05 -16.81 -0.33
CA GLU A 70 -1.97 -17.91 -0.61
C GLU A 70 -1.11 -19.14 -0.99
N ARG A 71 -1.31 -20.24 -0.26
CA ARG A 71 -0.72 -21.54 -0.56
C ARG A 71 -1.59 -22.30 -1.54
#